data_AF-A0A2W0A0S0-F1
#
_entry.id   AF-A0A2W0A0S0-F1
#
_cell.length_a   1.000
_cell.length_b   1.000
_cell.length_c   1.000
_cell.angle_alpha   90.00
_cell.angle_beta   90.00
_cell.angle_gamma   90.00
#
_symmetry.space_group_name_H-M   'P 1'
#
loop_
_entity.id
_entity.type
_entity.pdbx_description
1 polymer ?
#
loop_
_entity_poly.entity_id
_entity_poly.type
_entity_poly.pdbx_seq_one_letter_code
_entity_poly.pdbx_strand_id
1 'polypeptide(L)'
;MNRNNYAESEGPTLAGVVAEIKDETKEFVQTRVQMFKTELREKVASWKSGALLAAVGVLFLGTAYLLLTLALVGLVAVAFWGSPYAWFLAFLIVGVFWAIMGGMLAFFAAREFRAQGIAPKKTIEVLREDKIWLQSEAGNRV
;
A
#
# COMPACT_ATOMS: atom_id res chain seq x y z
N MET A 1 67.83 -44.67 1.17
CA MET A 1 66.95 -44.22 2.28
C MET A 1 67.19 -42.72 2.41
N ASN A 2 66.27 -41.80 2.14
CA ASN A 2 65.01 -41.54 2.87
C ASN A 2 64.15 -40.59 2.00
N ARG A 3 62.93 -40.99 1.62
CA ARG A 3 61.63 -40.52 2.17
C ARG A 3 61.24 -39.07 1.82
N ASN A 4 60.42 -38.98 0.77
CA ASN A 4 59.14 -38.25 0.64
C ASN A 4 58.91 -37.06 1.58
N ASN A 5 58.99 -35.85 1.02
CA ASN A 5 58.29 -34.68 1.54
C ASN A 5 57.20 -34.27 0.53
N TYR A 6 56.08 -34.99 0.54
CA TYR A 6 54.82 -34.43 0.08
C TYR A 6 54.23 -33.71 1.28
N ALA A 7 54.59 -32.44 1.45
CA ALA A 7 53.89 -31.56 2.37
C ALA A 7 52.44 -31.42 1.87
N GLU A 8 51.52 -31.66 2.80
CA GLU A 8 50.07 -31.61 2.62
C GLU A 8 49.61 -30.43 1.77
N SER A 9 48.93 -30.76 0.67
CA SER A 9 47.99 -29.86 0.02
C SER A 9 46.81 -29.66 0.98
N GLU A 10 46.89 -28.65 1.84
CA GLU A 10 45.71 -28.08 2.51
C GLU A 10 44.81 -27.47 1.41
N GLY A 11 43.93 -28.31 0.85
CA GLY A 11 42.90 -27.86 -0.07
C GLY A 11 42.02 -26.80 0.61
N PRO A 12 41.41 -25.88 -0.17
CA PRO A 12 40.59 -24.81 0.38
C PRO A 12 39.59 -25.41 1.38
N THR A 13 39.82 -25.15 2.66
CA THR A 13 38.97 -25.63 3.75
C THR A 13 37.53 -25.24 3.43
N LEU A 14 36.58 -26.16 3.61
CA LEU A 14 35.15 -25.95 3.39
C LEU A 14 34.61 -24.68 4.09
N ALA A 15 35.27 -24.28 5.19
CA ALA A 15 35.02 -23.04 5.90
C ALA A 15 35.31 -21.76 5.07
N GLY A 16 36.34 -21.78 4.21
CA GLY A 16 36.70 -20.67 3.31
C GLY A 16 35.69 -20.48 2.18
N VAL A 17 35.22 -21.57 1.57
CA VAL A 17 34.20 -21.52 0.50
C VAL A 17 32.86 -21.02 1.04
N VAL A 18 32.47 -21.42 2.26
CA VAL A 18 31.25 -20.92 2.92
C VAL A 18 31.37 -19.44 3.30
N ALA A 19 32.57 -18.97 3.69
CA ALA A 19 32.81 -17.56 3.96
C ALA A 19 32.70 -16.70 2.70
N GLU A 20 33.26 -17.17 1.58
CA GLU A 20 33.21 -16.49 0.28
C GLU A 20 31.77 -16.41 -0.27
N ILE A 21 31.00 -17.51 -0.21
CA ILE A 21 29.56 -17.52 -0.61
C ILE A 21 28.73 -16.56 0.26
N LYS A 22 29.03 -16.45 1.55
CA LYS A 22 28.34 -15.53 2.46
C LYS A 22 28.59 -14.07 2.09
N ASP A 23 29.83 -13.73 1.76
CA ASP A 23 30.19 -12.38 1.35
C ASP A 23 29.60 -12.02 -0.01
N GLU A 24 29.62 -12.93 -0.99
CA GLU A 24 28.94 -12.75 -2.28
C GLU A 24 27.42 -12.58 -2.13
N THR A 25 26.78 -13.36 -1.26
CA THR A 25 25.32 -13.24 -1.01
C THR A 25 24.98 -11.90 -0.38
N LYS A 26 25.82 -11.41 0.55
CA LYS A 26 25.66 -10.11 1.18
C LYS A 26 25.77 -8.99 0.16
N GLU A 27 26.74 -9.07 -0.74
CA GLU A 27 26.92 -8.12 -1.84
C GLU A 27 25.71 -8.14 -2.80
N PHE A 28 25.23 -9.32 -3.18
CA PHE A 28 24.06 -9.48 -4.04
C PHE A 28 22.78 -8.85 -3.43
N VAL A 29 22.54 -9.08 -2.13
CA VAL A 29 21.39 -8.50 -1.42
C VAL A 29 21.50 -6.98 -1.35
N GLN A 30 22.70 -6.44 -1.05
CA GLN A 30 22.92 -4.99 -1.03
C GLN A 30 22.65 -4.36 -2.39
N THR A 31 23.13 -4.98 -3.47
CA THR A 31 22.86 -4.54 -4.85
C THR A 31 21.37 -4.58 -5.18
N ARG A 32 20.64 -5.64 -4.79
CA ARG A 32 19.19 -5.75 -5.01
C ARG A 32 18.42 -4.64 -4.28
N VAL A 33 18.81 -4.35 -3.04
CA VAL A 33 18.22 -3.27 -2.23
C VAL A 33 18.53 -1.90 -2.84
N GLN A 34 19.74 -1.68 -3.34
CA GLN A 34 20.11 -0.44 -4.04
C GLN A 34 19.28 -0.25 -5.32
N MET A 35 19.20 -1.28 -6.17
CA MET A 35 18.38 -1.27 -7.39
C MET A 35 16.90 -0.99 -7.07
N PHE A 36 16.34 -1.68 -6.07
CA PHE A 36 14.95 -1.46 -5.64
C PHE A 36 14.72 -0.03 -5.12
N LYS A 37 15.66 0.53 -4.34
CA LYS A 37 15.60 1.93 -3.90
C LYS A 37 15.65 2.90 -5.09
N THR A 38 16.47 2.62 -6.10
CA THR A 38 16.57 3.44 -7.31
C THR A 38 15.27 3.38 -8.11
N GLU A 39 14.72 2.18 -8.36
CA GLU A 39 13.45 2.01 -9.09
C GLU A 39 12.28 2.67 -8.34
N LEU A 40 12.22 2.57 -7.01
CA LEU A 40 11.24 3.29 -6.20
C LEU A 40 11.41 4.82 -6.33
N ARG A 41 12.64 5.33 -6.31
CA ARG A 41 12.90 6.77 -6.50
C ARG A 41 12.50 7.24 -7.89
N GLU A 42 12.77 6.46 -8.92
CA GLU A 42 12.35 6.77 -10.29
C GLU A 42 10.84 6.74 -10.44
N LYS A 43 10.15 5.75 -9.87
CA LYS A 43 8.68 5.71 -9.84
C LYS A 43 8.10 6.92 -9.12
N VAL A 44 8.61 7.25 -7.94
CA VAL A 44 8.16 8.45 -7.18
C VAL A 44 8.48 9.74 -7.93
N ALA A 45 9.63 9.83 -8.59
CA ALA A 45 10.01 10.99 -9.40
C ALA A 45 9.12 11.15 -10.64
N SER A 46 8.75 10.04 -11.30
CA SER A 46 7.79 10.04 -12.42
C SER A 46 6.38 10.42 -11.96
N TRP A 47 6.00 10.08 -10.72
CA TRP A 47 4.73 10.50 -10.14
C TRP A 47 4.74 11.98 -9.77
N LYS A 48 5.89 12.55 -9.39
CA LYS A 48 5.99 13.98 -9.01
C LYS A 48 5.54 14.93 -10.12
N SER A 49 5.89 14.66 -11.38
CA SER A 49 5.50 15.52 -12.50
C SER A 49 3.98 15.47 -12.76
N GLY A 50 3.38 14.28 -12.66
CA GLY A 50 1.94 14.10 -12.78
C GLY A 50 1.15 14.51 -11.53
N ALA A 51 1.76 14.47 -10.35
CA ALA A 51 1.08 14.72 -9.08
C ALA A 51 0.61 16.16 -8.93
N LEU A 52 1.40 17.13 -9.41
CA LEU A 52 0.99 18.54 -9.35
C LEU A 52 -0.22 18.81 -10.27
N LEU A 53 -0.16 18.30 -11.51
CA LEU A 53 -1.28 18.37 -12.45
C LEU A 53 -2.53 17.66 -11.93
N ALA A 54 -2.36 16.48 -11.32
CA ALA A 54 -3.46 15.75 -10.69
C ALA A 54 -4.04 16.49 -9.50
N ALA A 55 -3.21 17.09 -8.64
CA ALA A 55 -3.67 17.89 -7.50
C ALA A 55 -4.47 19.11 -7.94
N VAL A 56 -3.99 19.82 -8.97
CA VAL A 56 -4.72 20.93 -9.58
C VAL A 56 -6.03 20.44 -10.21
N GLY A 57 -6.01 19.32 -10.93
CA GLY A 57 -7.20 18.72 -11.51
C GLY A 57 -8.25 18.34 -10.46
N VAL A 58 -7.84 17.72 -9.35
CA VAL A 58 -8.71 17.40 -8.21
C VAL A 58 -9.28 18.67 -7.57
N LEU A 59 -8.49 19.75 -7.48
CA LEU A 59 -8.98 21.03 -6.98
C LEU A 59 -10.08 21.62 -7.88
N PHE A 60 -9.88 21.63 -9.20
CA PHE A 60 -10.88 22.10 -10.15
C PHE A 60 -12.14 21.24 -10.15
N LEU A 61 -11.98 19.91 -10.12
CA LEU A 61 -13.12 18.98 -10.02
C LEU A 61 -13.89 19.16 -8.71
N GLY A 62 -13.19 19.33 -7.59
CA GLY A 62 -13.81 19.63 -6.30
C GLY A 62 -14.55 20.96 -6.32
N THR A 63 -13.97 21.99 -6.93
CA THR A 63 -14.63 23.30 -7.10
C THR A 63 -15.88 23.18 -7.97
N ALA A 64 -15.80 22.48 -9.11
CA ALA A 64 -16.93 22.23 -9.98
C ALA A 64 -18.03 21.44 -9.26
N TYR A 65 -17.68 20.42 -8.49
CA TYR A 65 -18.62 19.65 -7.67
C TYR A 65 -19.37 20.54 -6.66
N LEU A 66 -18.67 21.44 -5.97
CA LEU A 66 -19.29 22.39 -5.03
C LEU A 66 -20.25 23.34 -5.74
N LEU A 67 -19.84 23.91 -6.88
CA LEU A 67 -20.69 24.82 -7.68
C LEU A 67 -21.94 24.11 -8.20
N LEU A 68 -21.79 22.89 -8.73
CA LEU A 68 -22.94 22.08 -9.19
C LEU A 68 -23.87 21.71 -8.04
N THR A 69 -23.33 21.39 -6.86
CA THR A 69 -24.13 21.11 -5.67
C THR A 69 -24.90 22.36 -5.22
N LEU A 70 -24.26 23.54 -5.21
CA LEU A 70 -24.94 24.80 -4.90
C LEU A 70 -26.00 25.16 -5.94
N ALA A 71 -25.73 24.93 -7.22
CA ALA A 71 -26.72 25.12 -8.29
C ALA A 71 -27.93 24.20 -8.10
N LEU A 72 -27.71 22.94 -7.70
CA LEU A 72 -28.78 21.99 -7.39
C LEU A 72 -29.60 22.45 -6.17
N VAL A 73 -28.94 22.91 -5.11
CA VAL A 73 -29.63 23.50 -3.94
C VAL A 73 -30.45 24.72 -4.36
N GLY A 74 -29.89 25.61 -5.17
CA GLY A 74 -30.60 26.77 -5.69
C GLY A 74 -31.84 26.38 -6.49
N LEU A 75 -31.73 25.37 -7.36
CA LEU A 75 -32.86 24.84 -8.13
C LEU A 75 -33.97 24.31 -7.22
N VAL A 76 -33.62 23.53 -6.19
CA VAL A 76 -34.59 23.04 -5.21
C VAL A 76 -35.19 24.20 -4.42
N ALA A 77 -34.40 25.19 -4.02
CA ALA A 77 -34.89 26.36 -3.29
C ALA A 77 -35.92 27.17 -4.10
N VAL A 78 -35.73 27.30 -5.42
CA VAL A 78 -36.70 27.94 -6.32
C VAL A 78 -38.04 27.19 -6.34
N ALA A 79 -38.04 25.86 -6.24
CA ALA A 79 -39.28 25.08 -6.13
C ALA A 79 -40.07 25.41 -4.84
N PHE A 80 -39.41 25.96 -3.81
CA PHE A 80 -40.00 26.36 -2.53
C PHE A 80 -40.04 27.88 -2.32
N TRP A 81 -39.95 28.69 -3.38
CA TRP A 81 -39.76 30.15 -3.33
C TRP A 81 -40.74 30.94 -2.42
N GLY A 82 -41.90 30.38 -2.07
CA GLY A 82 -42.88 30.99 -1.16
C GLY A 82 -42.68 30.71 0.33
N SER A 83 -41.70 29.87 0.71
CA SER A 83 -41.45 29.52 2.11
C SER A 83 -40.23 30.28 2.66
N PRO A 84 -40.31 30.85 3.88
CA PRO A 84 -39.13 31.38 4.58
C PRO A 84 -38.01 30.33 4.76
N TYR A 85 -38.38 29.04 4.72
CA TYR A 85 -37.49 27.91 4.92
C TYR A 85 -37.02 27.25 3.61
N ALA A 86 -37.25 27.89 2.46
CA ALA A 86 -36.91 27.33 1.14
C ALA A 86 -35.46 26.83 1.05
N TRP A 87 -34.51 27.66 1.47
CA TRP A 87 -33.09 27.32 1.48
C TRP A 87 -32.77 26.19 2.46
N PHE A 88 -33.34 26.23 3.67
CA PHE A 88 -33.13 25.20 4.68
C PHE A 88 -33.60 23.82 4.18
N LEU A 89 -34.80 23.76 3.60
CA LEU A 89 -35.33 22.53 3.02
C LEU A 89 -34.51 22.06 1.81
N ALA A 90 -34.05 22.98 0.96
CA ALA A 90 -33.22 22.65 -0.18
C ALA A 90 -31.87 22.03 0.23
N PHE A 91 -31.18 22.61 1.20
CA PHE A 91 -29.95 22.03 1.74
C PHE A 91 -30.19 20.68 2.42
N LEU A 92 -31.30 20.53 3.15
CA LEU A 92 -31.65 19.26 3.77
C LEU A 92 -31.89 18.16 2.73
N ILE A 93 -32.66 18.44 1.69
CA ILE A 93 -32.97 17.48 0.61
C ILE A 93 -31.71 17.07 -0.14
N VAL A 94 -30.92 18.04 -0.58
CA VAL A 94 -29.67 17.77 -1.32
C VAL A 94 -28.64 17.09 -0.44
N GLY A 95 -28.56 17.45 0.85
CA GLY A 95 -27.70 16.81 1.83
C GLY A 95 -28.07 15.34 2.06
N VAL A 96 -29.35 15.04 2.22
CA VAL A 96 -29.85 13.65 2.34
C VAL A 96 -29.56 12.85 1.06
N PHE A 97 -29.76 13.45 -0.11
CA PHE A 97 -29.42 12.82 -1.39
C PHE A 97 -27.94 12.42 -1.45
N TRP A 98 -27.02 13.34 -1.12
CA TRP A 98 -25.59 13.04 -1.08
C TRP A 98 -25.22 12.01 0.00
N ALA A 99 -25.87 12.05 1.17
CA ALA A 99 -25.64 11.09 2.24
C ALA A 99 -26.03 9.66 1.83
N ILE A 100 -27.15 9.50 1.11
CA ILE A 100 -27.58 8.19 0.59
C ILE A 100 -26.58 7.69 -0.47
N MET A 101 -26.25 8.52 -1.45
CA MET A 101 -25.32 8.16 -2.52
C MET A 101 -23.93 7.81 -1.98
N GLY A 102 -23.39 8.65 -1.10
CA GLY A 102 -22.09 8.43 -0.45
C GLY A 102 -22.12 7.21 0.47
N GLY A 103 -23.20 7.01 1.23
CA GLY A 103 -23.39 5.84 2.08
C GLY A 103 -23.43 4.53 1.28
N MET A 104 -24.13 4.50 0.14
CA MET A 104 -24.16 3.33 -0.74
C MET A 104 -22.77 3.00 -1.30
N LEU A 105 -22.05 3.99 -1.82
CA LEU A 105 -20.70 3.80 -2.33
C LEU A 105 -19.73 3.35 -1.24
N ALA A 106 -19.79 3.96 -0.04
CA ALA A 106 -18.99 3.56 1.10
C ALA A 106 -19.33 2.13 1.55
N PHE A 107 -20.60 1.75 1.53
CA PHE A 107 -21.04 0.39 1.85
C PHE A 107 -20.49 -0.63 0.84
N PHE A 108 -20.57 -0.35 -0.46
CA PHE A 108 -20.01 -1.22 -1.49
C PHE A 108 -18.48 -1.29 -1.41
N ALA A 109 -17.80 -0.16 -1.21
CA ALA A 109 -16.35 -0.13 -1.03
C ALA A 109 -15.93 -0.93 0.21
N ALA A 110 -16.62 -0.76 1.35
CA ALA A 110 -16.36 -1.54 2.55
C ALA A 110 -16.63 -3.02 2.35
N ARG A 111 -17.66 -3.38 1.57
CA ARG A 111 -17.96 -4.77 1.22
C ARG A 111 -16.86 -5.37 0.34
N GLU A 112 -16.40 -4.63 -0.66
CA GLU A 112 -15.34 -5.06 -1.57
C GLU A 112 -14.02 -5.23 -0.82
N PHE A 113 -13.65 -4.29 0.04
CA PHE A 113 -12.46 -4.39 0.87
C PHE A 113 -12.50 -5.55 1.87
N ARG A 114 -13.68 -5.88 2.40
CA ARG A 114 -13.88 -7.08 3.25
C ARG A 114 -13.85 -8.37 2.46
N ALA A 115 -14.42 -8.38 1.26
CA ALA A 115 -14.47 -9.56 0.39
C ALA A 115 -13.09 -9.90 -0.20
N GLN A 116 -12.45 -8.91 -0.82
CA GLN A 116 -11.12 -9.07 -1.42
C GLN A 116 -10.00 -9.05 -0.39
N GLY A 117 -10.22 -8.46 0.80
CA GLY A 117 -9.19 -8.36 1.83
C GLY A 117 -7.98 -7.58 1.32
N ILE A 118 -7.90 -6.29 1.65
CA ILE A 118 -6.68 -5.49 1.37
C ILE A 118 -5.43 -6.15 1.97
N ALA A 119 -5.62 -7.04 2.96
CA ALA A 119 -4.58 -7.91 3.47
C ALA A 119 -4.47 -9.22 2.65
N PRO A 120 -3.31 -9.54 2.05
CA PRO A 120 -3.09 -10.81 1.38
C PRO A 120 -3.27 -11.98 2.37
N LYS A 121 -4.41 -12.67 2.27
CA LYS A 121 -4.82 -13.75 3.20
C LYS A 121 -3.73 -14.82 3.31
N LYS A 122 -3.10 -15.19 2.18
CA LYS A 122 -1.99 -16.14 2.13
C LYS A 122 -0.77 -15.69 2.91
N THR A 123 -0.39 -14.42 2.83
CA THR A 123 0.76 -13.89 3.57
C THR A 123 0.49 -13.85 5.07
N ILE A 124 -0.73 -13.52 5.49
CA ILE A 124 -1.10 -13.54 6.92
C ILE A 124 -1.11 -14.97 7.47
N GLU A 125 -1.57 -15.94 6.69
CA GLU A 125 -1.64 -17.33 7.11
C GLU A 125 -0.25 -17.95 7.29
N VAL A 126 0.66 -17.71 6.33
CA VAL A 126 2.07 -18.14 6.44
C VAL A 126 2.77 -17.49 7.64
N LEU A 127 2.57 -16.19 7.87
CA LEU A 127 3.13 -15.51 9.05
C LEU A 127 2.56 -16.03 10.38
N ARG A 128 1.34 -16.56 10.38
CA ARG A 128 0.73 -17.17 11.56
C ARG A 128 1.31 -18.57 11.81
N GLU A 129 1.48 -19.37 10.76
CA GLU A 129 2.12 -20.68 10.84
C GLU A 129 3.58 -20.55 11.31
N ASP A 130 4.34 -19.59 10.76
CA ASP A 130 5.71 -19.31 11.18
C ASP A 130 5.81 -18.95 12.67
N LYS A 131 4.85 -18.17 13.19
CA LYS A 131 4.80 -17.81 14.61
C LYS A 131 4.55 -19.02 15.50
N ILE A 132 3.66 -19.93 15.09
CA ILE A 132 3.34 -21.14 15.85
C ILE A 132 4.57 -22.07 15.87
N TRP A 133 5.24 -22.23 14.73
CA TRP A 133 6.45 -23.05 14.63
C TRP A 133 7.59 -22.51 15.50
N LEU A 134 7.83 -21.20 15.48
CA LEU A 134 8.84 -20.55 16.32
C LEU A 134 8.54 -20.68 17.82
N GLN A 135 7.26 -20.64 18.23
CA GLN A 135 6.88 -20.86 19.61
C GLN A 135 7.03 -22.33 20.03
N SER A 136 6.75 -23.28 19.13
CA SER A 136 6.95 -24.71 19.41
C SER A 136 8.43 -25.08 19.51
N GLU A 137 9.29 -24.51 18.67
CA GLU A 137 10.74 -24.80 18.69
C GLU A 137 11.44 -24.16 19.90
N ALA A 138 10.98 -22.98 20.34
CA ALA A 138 11.50 -22.33 21.55
C ALA A 138 11.03 -23.04 22.85
N GLY A 139 9.83 -23.63 22.85
CA GLY A 139 9.31 -24.42 23.98
C GLY A 139 9.91 -25.82 24.09
N ASN A 140 10.42 -26.38 22.99
CA ASN A 140 10.98 -27.74 22.93
C ASN A 140 12.49 -27.82 23.22
N ARG A 141 13.14 -26.68 23.53
CA ARG A 141 14.58 -26.58 23.85
C ARG A 141 14.88 -26.22 25.31
N VAL A 142 13.90 -26.39 26.21
CA VAL A 142 14.08 -26.21 27.67
C VAL A 142 13.79 -27.53 28.39
#